data_AF-A0A4Q2KB13-F1
#
_entry.id   AF-A0A4Q2KB13-F1
#
_cell.length_a   1.000
_cell.length_b   1.000
_cell.length_c   1.000
_cell.angle_alpha   90.00
_cell.angle_beta   90.00
_cell.angle_gamma   90.00
#
_symmetry.space_group_name_H-M   'P 1'
#
loop_
_entity.id
_entity.type
_entity.pdbx_description
1 polymer ?
#
loop_
_entity_poly.entity_id
_entity_poly.type
_entity_poly.pdbx_seq_one_letter_code
_entity_poly.pdbx_strand_id
1 'polypeptide(L)'
;MTLGQRLYRLRKDKNLSQEELADRLGVSRQSVSKWETDASYPEPEKLVAIAAFYHVSVDFLLRGEDAEPDREPRHGYPFCRRRFHYEYKSKRTFLGLPLVHVNVGPGLCRAKGVIAVGNVATGLISVGFVAAGLLSFGVLAVGILALACLSFGIFALGAIAAGGVAVGAVAVGLFAVGGVAVGLFSIGGCAIAQYIAYGGYAQGMFAIGDVTAGQYFWHVDEWPDFIALRGEIYETIVRVMPDIPRFILHIFSLT
;
A
#
# COMPACT_ATOMS: atom_id res chain seq x y z
N MET A 1 14.32 49.59 -16.62
CA MET A 1 12.92 49.75 -17.12
C MET A 1 12.03 50.10 -15.93
N THR A 2 11.02 50.95 -16.11
CA THR A 2 10.03 51.25 -15.06
C THR A 2 8.98 50.13 -14.94
N LEU A 3 8.15 50.16 -13.89
CA LEU A 3 7.05 49.20 -13.73
C LEU A 3 6.06 49.31 -14.89
N GLY A 4 5.68 50.52 -15.29
CA GLY A 4 4.77 50.76 -16.41
C GLY A 4 5.31 50.22 -17.73
N GLN A 5 6.60 50.43 -18.00
CA GLN A 5 7.28 49.87 -19.17
C GLN A 5 7.32 48.34 -19.17
N ARG A 6 7.53 47.71 -18.01
CA ARG A 6 7.49 46.24 -17.87
C ARG A 6 6.09 45.70 -18.10
N LEU A 7 5.07 46.35 -17.55
CA LEU A 7 3.68 45.96 -17.74
C LEU A 7 3.24 46.09 -19.20
N TYR A 8 3.61 47.18 -19.86
CA TYR A 8 3.36 47.39 -21.29
C TYR A 8 3.99 46.28 -22.13
N ARG A 9 5.25 45.92 -21.85
CA ARG A 9 5.96 44.85 -22.55
C ARG A 9 5.26 43.50 -22.37
N LEU A 10 4.97 43.10 -21.13
CA LEU A 10 4.25 41.85 -20.82
C LEU A 10 2.89 41.78 -21.52
N ARG A 11 2.15 42.91 -21.58
CA ARG A 11 0.88 42.98 -22.30
C ARG A 11 1.05 42.78 -23.81
N LYS A 12 2.06 43.42 -24.40
CA LYS A 12 2.37 43.28 -25.83
C LYS A 12 2.87 41.90 -26.21
N ASP A 13 3.68 41.26 -25.36
CA ASP A 13 4.16 39.89 -25.58
C ASP A 13 3.00 38.87 -25.61
N LYS A 14 1.91 39.12 -24.87
CA LYS A 14 0.67 38.33 -24.94
C LYS A 14 -0.36 38.83 -25.98
N ASN A 15 -0.02 39.81 -26.80
CA ASN A 15 -0.90 40.44 -27.80
C ASN A 15 -2.25 40.98 -27.25
N LEU A 16 -2.26 41.47 -26.01
CA LEU A 16 -3.49 41.96 -25.37
C LEU A 16 -3.69 43.48 -25.57
N SER A 17 -4.94 43.89 -25.72
CA SER A 17 -5.34 45.30 -25.60
C SER A 17 -5.36 45.76 -24.13
N GLN A 18 -5.31 47.07 -23.88
CA GLN A 18 -5.42 47.59 -22.50
C GLN A 18 -6.80 47.28 -21.88
N GLU A 19 -7.84 47.19 -22.71
CA GLU A 19 -9.20 46.87 -22.30
C GLU A 19 -9.31 45.40 -21.90
N GLU A 20 -8.76 44.49 -22.71
CA GLU A 20 -8.72 43.06 -22.40
C GLU A 20 -7.92 42.74 -21.13
N LEU A 21 -6.81 43.45 -20.90
CA LEU A 21 -6.06 43.31 -19.66
C LEU A 21 -6.86 43.83 -18.45
N ALA A 22 -7.57 44.95 -18.63
CA ALA A 22 -8.39 45.54 -17.59
C ALA A 22 -9.55 44.61 -17.18
N ASP A 23 -10.21 43.99 -18.17
CA ASP A 23 -11.28 43.02 -17.95
C ASP A 23 -10.78 41.80 -17.18
N ARG A 24 -9.61 41.25 -17.57
CA ARG A 24 -9.00 40.09 -16.88
C ARG A 24 -8.56 40.39 -15.46
N LEU A 25 -8.23 41.64 -15.15
CA LEU A 25 -7.81 42.08 -13.81
C LEU A 25 -8.96 42.69 -12.98
N GLY A 26 -10.16 42.76 -13.55
CA GLY A 26 -11.33 43.38 -12.93
C GLY A 26 -11.07 44.83 -12.53
N VAL A 27 -10.50 45.63 -13.43
CA VAL A 27 -10.23 47.06 -13.26
C VAL A 27 -10.69 47.84 -14.49
N SER A 28 -10.70 49.17 -14.41
CA SER A 28 -10.98 50.00 -15.58
C SER A 28 -9.79 50.07 -16.54
N ARG A 29 -10.05 50.20 -17.84
CA ARG A 29 -9.01 50.48 -18.85
C ARG A 29 -8.14 51.68 -18.49
N GLN A 30 -8.73 52.70 -17.86
CA GLN A 30 -8.01 53.90 -17.41
C GLN A 30 -6.96 53.57 -16.35
N SER A 31 -7.24 52.62 -15.45
CA SER A 31 -6.29 52.16 -14.44
C SER A 31 -5.05 51.54 -15.09
N VAL A 32 -5.26 50.64 -16.06
CA VAL A 32 -4.16 49.99 -16.81
C VAL A 32 -3.32 51.02 -17.57
N SER A 33 -3.96 51.99 -18.23
CA SER A 33 -3.25 53.06 -18.94
C SER A 33 -2.38 53.91 -18.01
N LYS A 34 -2.91 54.26 -16.81
CA LYS A 34 -2.15 55.01 -15.80
C LYS A 34 -0.99 54.21 -15.22
N TRP A 35 -1.12 52.89 -15.10
CA TRP A 35 -0.01 52.03 -14.66
C TRP A 35 1.09 51.94 -15.72
N GLU A 36 0.72 51.75 -17.00
CA GLU A 36 1.68 51.66 -18.11
C GLU A 36 2.44 52.97 -18.36
N THR A 37 1.86 54.11 -17.99
CA THR A 37 2.47 55.44 -18.12
C THR A 37 3.16 55.92 -16.84
N ASP A 38 3.28 55.05 -15.82
CA ASP A 38 3.83 55.36 -14.49
C ASP A 38 3.13 56.54 -13.77
N ALA A 39 1.93 56.92 -14.22
CA ALA A 39 1.12 57.99 -13.63
C ALA A 39 0.44 57.57 -12.32
N SER A 40 0.33 56.27 -12.08
CA SER A 40 -0.14 55.70 -10.80
C SER A 40 0.43 54.31 -10.61
N TYR A 41 0.50 53.85 -9.37
CA TYR A 41 0.91 52.48 -9.05
C TYR A 41 -0.31 51.56 -8.86
N PRO A 42 -0.24 50.28 -9.30
CA PRO A 42 -1.26 49.32 -8.95
C PRO A 42 -1.23 49.02 -7.44
N GLU A 43 -2.41 48.85 -6.85
CA GLU A 43 -2.55 48.43 -5.45
C GLU A 43 -1.91 47.05 -5.21
N PRO A 44 -1.50 46.71 -3.97
CA PRO A 44 -0.84 45.43 -3.67
C PRO A 44 -1.63 44.21 -4.17
N GLU A 45 -2.95 44.22 -4.02
CA GLU A 45 -3.82 43.13 -4.51
C GLU A 45 -3.76 43.00 -6.04
N LYS A 46 -3.73 44.12 -6.76
CA LYS A 46 -3.64 44.16 -8.22
C LYS A 46 -2.24 43.80 -8.71
N LEU A 47 -1.18 44.17 -7.99
CA LEU A 47 0.19 43.73 -8.27
C LEU A 47 0.30 42.20 -8.21
N VAL A 48 -0.30 41.57 -7.20
CA VAL A 48 -0.32 40.10 -7.09
C VAL A 48 -1.13 39.48 -8.24
N ALA A 49 -2.28 40.07 -8.61
CA ALA A 49 -3.08 39.59 -9.73
C ALA A 49 -2.34 39.67 -11.07
N ILE A 50 -1.61 40.77 -11.33
CA ILE A 50 -0.77 40.95 -12.51
C ILE A 50 0.36 39.91 -12.54
N ALA A 51 1.05 39.73 -11.41
CA ALA A 51 2.13 38.75 -11.29
C ALA A 51 1.66 37.32 -11.59
N ALA A 52 0.51 36.93 -11.03
CA ALA A 52 -0.12 35.63 -11.28
C ALA A 52 -0.54 35.47 -12.76
N PHE A 53 -1.12 36.52 -13.36
CA PHE A 53 -1.59 36.48 -14.75
C PHE A 53 -0.44 36.31 -15.77
N TYR A 54 0.71 36.93 -15.50
CA TYR A 54 1.88 36.85 -16.37
C TYR A 54 2.89 35.76 -15.96
N HIS A 55 2.63 35.01 -14.89
CA HIS A 55 3.54 34.01 -14.32
C HIS A 55 4.93 34.58 -13.98
N VAL A 56 4.98 35.80 -13.47
CA VAL A 56 6.20 36.49 -13.03
C VAL A 56 6.15 36.75 -11.53
N SER A 57 7.30 37.04 -10.90
CA SER A 57 7.32 37.45 -9.49
C SER A 57 6.88 38.91 -9.33
N VAL A 58 6.30 39.25 -8.18
CA VAL A 58 6.00 40.65 -7.83
C VAL A 58 7.30 41.47 -7.75
N ASP A 59 8.39 40.83 -7.32
CA ASP A 59 9.71 41.44 -7.25
C ASP A 59 10.23 41.84 -8.64
N PHE A 60 10.01 41.00 -9.67
CA PHE A 60 10.29 41.37 -11.06
C PHE A 60 9.47 42.58 -11.52
N LEU A 61 8.19 42.64 -11.17
CA LEU A 61 7.33 43.79 -11.52
C LEU A 61 7.81 45.09 -10.87
N LEU A 62 8.33 45.05 -9.64
CA LEU A 62 8.73 46.22 -8.86
C LEU A 62 10.20 46.62 -9.10
N ARG A 63 11.13 45.67 -9.11
CA ARG A 63 12.57 45.92 -9.19
C ARG A 63 13.12 45.74 -10.60
N GLY A 64 12.55 44.81 -11.37
CA GLY A 64 13.00 44.44 -12.72
C GLY A 64 14.46 44.04 -12.77
N GLU A 65 14.91 43.36 -11.73
CA GLU A 65 16.14 42.60 -11.79
C GLU A 65 15.88 41.44 -12.76
N ASP A 66 16.70 41.34 -13.81
CA ASP A 66 16.78 40.19 -14.70
C ASP A 66 17.38 39.01 -13.91
N ALA A 67 16.64 38.48 -12.94
CA ALA A 67 16.95 37.21 -12.33
C ALA A 67 16.47 36.12 -13.29
N GLU A 68 17.44 35.32 -13.74
CA GLU A 68 17.30 34.15 -14.62
C GLU A 68 15.96 33.40 -14.48
N PRO A 69 15.40 32.85 -15.58
CA PRO A 69 14.35 31.85 -15.46
C PRO A 69 14.96 30.62 -14.77
N ASP A 70 14.26 30.09 -13.77
CA ASP A 70 14.61 28.93 -12.93
C ASP A 70 15.66 29.14 -11.84
N ARG A 71 15.15 29.44 -10.63
CA ARG A 71 15.12 28.44 -9.54
C ARG A 71 13.94 28.76 -8.63
N GLU A 72 13.05 27.77 -8.51
CA GLU A 72 11.91 27.62 -7.59
C GLU A 72 11.57 28.82 -6.67
N PRO A 73 10.30 29.27 -6.61
CA PRO A 73 9.91 30.39 -5.79
C PRO A 73 10.17 30.11 -4.29
N ARG A 74 11.24 30.70 -3.76
CA ARG A 74 11.42 30.93 -2.31
C ARG A 74 10.44 32.03 -1.91
N HIS A 75 9.54 31.71 -0.99
CA HIS A 75 8.37 32.47 -0.54
C HIS A 75 7.11 32.24 -1.39
N GLY A 76 6.73 30.97 -1.51
CA GLY A 76 5.30 30.67 -1.50
C GLY A 76 4.70 31.18 -0.19
N TYR A 77 3.64 31.99 -0.30
CA TYR A 77 2.48 31.90 0.61
C TYR A 77 2.32 30.43 1.03
N PRO A 78 2.00 30.10 2.28
CA PRO A 78 1.78 28.70 2.63
C PRO A 78 0.58 28.23 1.82
N PHE A 79 0.83 27.68 0.63
CA PHE A 79 0.12 26.53 0.15
C PHE A 79 0.19 25.59 1.34
N CYS A 80 -0.89 25.56 2.11
CA CYS A 80 -1.19 24.42 2.93
C CYS A 80 -1.13 23.23 1.96
N ARG A 81 0.02 22.57 1.85
CA ARG A 81 0.04 21.11 1.86
C ARG A 81 -0.69 20.76 3.15
N ARG A 82 -2.02 20.72 3.10
CA ARG A 82 -2.81 20.03 4.12
C ARG A 82 -2.25 18.62 4.06
N ARG A 83 -1.31 18.30 4.97
CA ARG A 83 -1.09 16.93 5.37
C ARG A 83 -2.47 16.48 5.84
N PHE A 84 -3.16 15.70 5.00
CA PHE A 84 -4.42 15.08 5.38
C PHE A 84 -4.11 14.16 6.55
N HIS A 85 -4.26 14.66 7.77
CA HIS A 85 -4.04 13.92 9.00
C HIS A 85 -5.38 13.84 9.73
N TYR A 86 -5.88 12.62 9.86
CA TYR A 86 -7.12 12.31 10.53
C TYR A 86 -6.83 11.36 11.69
N GLU A 87 -7.10 11.83 12.90
CA GLU A 87 -7.00 11.03 14.12
C GLU A 87 -8.35 11.06 14.83
N TYR A 88 -8.90 9.87 15.09
CA TYR A 88 -10.12 9.67 15.84
C TYR A 88 -9.88 8.63 16.94
N LYS A 89 -10.29 8.95 18.17
CA LYS A 89 -10.25 8.05 19.32
C LYS A 89 -11.63 7.99 19.95
N SER A 90 -12.13 6.79 20.19
CA SER A 90 -13.40 6.59 20.89
C SER A 90 -13.31 7.01 22.36
N LYS A 91 -14.40 7.57 22.90
CA LYS A 91 -14.51 7.93 24.33
C LYS A 91 -14.50 6.70 25.25
N ARG A 92 -15.03 5.56 24.77
CA ARG A 92 -15.01 4.30 25.50
C ARG A 92 -13.62 3.69 25.40
N THR A 93 -13.04 3.36 26.55
CA THR A 93 -11.76 2.66 26.66
C THR A 93 -11.99 1.27 27.24
N PHE A 94 -11.20 0.30 26.78
CA PHE A 94 -11.16 -1.07 27.26
C PHE A 94 -9.70 -1.42 27.55
N LEU A 95 -9.42 -1.86 28.78
CA LEU A 95 -8.04 -2.12 29.26
C LEU A 95 -7.08 -0.93 29.07
N GLY A 96 -7.58 0.30 29.20
CA GLY A 96 -6.78 1.52 28.98
C GLY A 96 -6.49 1.86 27.52
N LEU A 97 -6.97 1.06 26.56
CA LEU A 97 -6.90 1.33 25.13
C LEU A 97 -8.25 1.85 24.62
N PRO A 98 -8.29 2.79 23.65
CA PRO A 98 -9.55 3.19 23.04
C PRO A 98 -10.19 2.00 22.30
N LEU A 99 -11.52 1.88 22.39
CA LEU A 99 -12.27 0.86 21.65
C LEU A 99 -12.02 0.97 20.14
N VAL A 100 -12.02 2.19 19.60
CA VAL A 100 -11.73 2.47 18.20
C VAL A 100 -10.69 3.58 18.11
N HIS A 101 -9.62 3.35 17.35
CA HIS A 101 -8.61 4.35 17.03
C HIS A 101 -8.34 4.33 15.54
N VAL A 102 -8.69 5.42 14.87
CA VAL A 102 -8.36 5.66 13.46
C VAL A 102 -7.26 6.71 13.41
N ASN A 103 -6.13 6.41 12.77
CA ASN A 103 -5.03 7.36 12.60
C ASN A 103 -4.44 7.22 11.20
N VAL A 104 -4.89 8.10 10.30
CA VAL A 104 -4.53 8.08 8.88
C VAL A 104 -3.89 9.41 8.52
N GLY A 105 -2.71 9.36 7.90
CA GLY A 105 -2.11 10.55 7.33
C GLY A 105 -0.78 10.28 6.63
N PRO A 106 -0.18 11.31 6.01
CA PRO A 106 1.11 11.18 5.36
C PRO A 106 2.22 10.95 6.40
N GLY A 107 2.83 9.76 6.36
CA GLY A 107 3.89 9.34 7.28
C GLY A 107 3.55 8.05 8.04
N LEU A 108 4.34 7.71 9.06
CA LEU A 108 4.12 6.54 9.92
C LEU A 108 3.15 6.88 11.07
N CYS A 109 1.89 7.14 10.74
CA CYS A 109 0.81 7.33 11.71
C CYS A 109 0.44 6.00 12.37
N ARG A 110 0.50 5.96 13.72
CA ARG A 110 0.23 4.75 14.50
C ARG A 110 -1.13 4.79 15.18
N ALA A 111 -1.97 3.80 14.87
CA ALA A 111 -3.22 3.52 15.55
C ALA A 111 -3.05 2.41 16.60
N LYS A 112 -3.61 2.63 17.79
CA LYS A 112 -3.59 1.71 18.94
C LYS A 112 -4.99 1.65 19.56
N GLY A 113 -5.64 0.48 19.56
CA GLY A 113 -6.98 0.32 20.11
C GLY A 113 -7.46 -1.13 20.04
N VAL A 114 -8.68 -1.41 20.49
CA VAL A 114 -9.30 -2.73 20.26
C VAL A 114 -9.53 -2.91 18.76
N ILE A 115 -10.12 -1.90 18.10
CA ILE A 115 -10.22 -1.77 16.65
C ILE A 115 -9.30 -0.63 16.21
N ALA A 116 -8.25 -0.95 15.45
CA ALA A 116 -7.25 0.01 15.00
C ALA A 116 -7.24 0.11 13.47
N VAL A 117 -7.36 1.33 12.93
CA VAL A 117 -7.28 1.59 11.48
C VAL A 117 -6.24 2.68 11.23
N GLY A 118 -5.23 2.41 10.40
CA GLY A 118 -4.20 3.40 10.13
C GLY A 118 -3.03 2.86 9.32
N ASN A 119 -2.01 3.69 9.07
CA ASN A 119 -0.83 3.22 8.32
C ASN A 119 -0.08 2.13 9.09
N VAL A 120 0.07 2.33 10.40
CA VAL A 120 0.58 1.32 11.33
C VAL A 120 -0.50 1.06 12.38
N ALA A 121 -1.21 -0.07 12.28
CA ALA A 121 -2.31 -0.42 13.16
C ALA A 121 -1.90 -1.52 14.15
N THR A 122 -2.16 -1.29 15.44
CA THR A 122 -1.91 -2.26 16.52
C THR A 122 -3.15 -2.43 17.37
N GLY A 123 -3.72 -3.63 17.43
CA GLY A 123 -4.98 -3.84 18.16
C GLY A 123 -5.46 -5.29 18.22
N LEU A 124 -6.68 -5.51 18.69
CA LEU A 124 -7.32 -6.83 18.60
C LEU A 124 -7.72 -7.10 17.14
N ILE A 125 -8.38 -6.12 16.52
CA ILE A 125 -8.71 -6.08 15.10
C ILE A 125 -7.94 -4.90 14.51
N SER A 126 -7.06 -5.16 13.53
CA SER A 126 -6.19 -4.14 12.95
C SER A 126 -6.26 -4.12 11.42
N VAL A 127 -6.38 -2.92 10.85
CA VAL A 127 -6.41 -2.69 9.40
C VAL A 127 -5.40 -1.60 9.05
N GLY A 128 -4.43 -1.91 8.19
CA GLY A 128 -3.41 -0.93 7.81
C GLY A 128 -2.42 -1.39 6.76
N PHE A 129 -1.43 -0.55 6.43
CA PHE A 129 -0.29 -1.00 5.62
C PHE A 129 0.55 -2.00 6.42
N VAL A 130 0.85 -1.66 7.66
CA VAL A 130 1.46 -2.54 8.66
C VAL A 130 0.45 -2.77 9.77
N ALA A 131 0.00 -4.00 9.93
CA ALA A 131 -1.03 -4.38 10.89
C ALA A 131 -0.50 -5.45 11.87
N ALA A 132 -0.75 -5.27 13.16
CA ALA A 132 -0.39 -6.24 14.18
C ALA A 132 -1.51 -6.42 15.21
N GLY A 133 -1.94 -7.66 15.43
CA GLY A 133 -3.11 -7.93 16.25
C GLY A 133 -3.55 -9.39 16.31
N LEU A 134 -4.76 -9.63 16.83
CA LEU A 134 -5.36 -10.97 16.79
C LEU A 134 -5.88 -11.26 15.37
N LEU A 135 -6.70 -10.35 14.84
CA LEU A 135 -7.16 -10.30 13.46
C LEU A 135 -6.47 -9.12 12.75
N SER A 136 -5.66 -9.42 11.74
CA SER A 136 -4.80 -8.41 11.10
C SER A 136 -4.99 -8.40 9.59
N PHE A 137 -5.30 -7.24 9.03
CA PHE A 137 -5.49 -7.02 7.60
C PHE A 137 -4.52 -5.95 7.10
N GLY A 138 -3.74 -6.26 6.06
CA GLY A 138 -2.83 -5.26 5.51
C GLY A 138 -1.94 -5.68 4.37
N VAL A 139 -0.91 -4.88 4.09
CA VAL A 139 0.16 -5.28 3.16
C VAL A 139 1.17 -6.17 3.90
N LEU A 140 1.53 -5.77 5.12
CA LEU A 140 2.26 -6.58 6.08
C LEU A 140 1.37 -6.79 7.31
N ALA A 141 1.04 -8.04 7.62
CA ALA A 141 0.25 -8.38 8.80
C ALA A 141 0.97 -9.38 9.71
N VAL A 142 0.90 -9.14 11.01
CA VAL A 142 1.31 -10.08 12.05
C VAL A 142 0.10 -10.38 12.95
N GLY A 143 -0.22 -11.64 13.18
CA GLY A 143 -1.31 -11.97 14.10
C GLY A 143 -1.64 -13.43 14.29
N ILE A 144 -2.72 -13.73 15.02
CA ILE A 144 -3.23 -15.10 15.09
C ILE A 144 -3.89 -15.46 13.75
N LEU A 145 -4.70 -14.56 13.21
CA LEU A 145 -5.26 -14.65 11.87
C LEU A 145 -4.80 -13.42 11.08
N ALA A 146 -3.90 -13.65 10.13
CA ALA A 146 -3.27 -12.59 9.35
C ALA A 146 -3.62 -12.74 7.86
N LEU A 147 -4.24 -11.71 7.30
CA LEU A 147 -4.66 -11.60 5.91
C LEU A 147 -3.91 -10.45 5.25
N ALA A 148 -2.86 -10.76 4.50
CA ALA A 148 -1.99 -9.73 3.91
C ALA A 148 -1.16 -10.23 2.72
N CYS A 149 -0.52 -9.33 1.98
CA CYS A 149 0.47 -9.75 0.98
C CYS A 149 1.65 -10.48 1.63
N LEU A 150 2.22 -9.91 2.70
CA LEU A 150 3.21 -10.53 3.58
C LEU A 150 2.53 -10.83 4.92
N SER A 151 2.32 -12.10 5.21
CA SER A 151 1.53 -12.54 6.36
C SER A 151 2.34 -13.42 7.31
N PHE A 152 2.35 -13.05 8.60
CA PHE A 152 3.00 -13.82 9.67
C PHE A 152 1.97 -14.15 10.76
N GLY A 153 1.77 -15.44 11.07
CA GLY A 153 0.79 -15.77 12.10
C GLY A 153 0.56 -17.24 12.41
N ILE A 154 -0.43 -17.53 13.24
CA ILE A 154 -0.86 -18.93 13.44
C ILE A 154 -1.62 -19.40 12.19
N PHE A 155 -2.55 -18.59 11.70
CA PHE A 155 -3.24 -18.72 10.42
C PHE A 155 -2.81 -17.56 9.53
N ALA A 156 -1.90 -17.83 8.60
CA ALA A 156 -1.32 -16.84 7.70
C ALA A 156 -1.85 -17.07 6.28
N LEU A 157 -2.60 -16.10 5.76
CA LEU A 157 -3.09 -16.11 4.39
C LEU A 157 -2.49 -14.92 3.66
N GLY A 158 -1.76 -15.18 2.56
CA GLY A 158 -1.09 -14.13 1.82
C GLY A 158 -0.38 -14.55 0.55
N ALA A 159 0.30 -13.63 -0.12
CA ALA A 159 1.16 -13.99 -1.26
C ALA A 159 2.42 -14.70 -0.76
N ILE A 160 3.04 -14.13 0.28
CA ILE A 160 4.11 -14.73 1.07
C ILE A 160 3.58 -14.92 2.49
N ALA A 161 3.41 -16.18 2.90
CA ALA A 161 2.80 -16.53 4.17
C ALA A 161 3.77 -17.38 5.00
N ALA A 162 3.96 -16.99 6.26
CA ALA A 162 4.74 -17.76 7.23
C ALA A 162 3.92 -17.99 8.52
N GLY A 163 3.71 -19.24 8.92
CA GLY A 163 2.86 -19.49 10.07
C GLY A 163 2.65 -20.94 10.50
N GLY A 164 1.68 -21.16 11.39
CA GLY A 164 1.26 -22.51 11.75
C GLY A 164 0.56 -23.19 10.56
N VAL A 165 -0.52 -22.58 10.11
CA VAL A 165 -1.20 -22.87 8.84
C VAL A 165 -0.93 -21.69 7.91
N ALA A 166 -0.17 -21.94 6.85
CA ALA A 166 0.24 -20.93 5.87
C ALA A 166 -0.36 -21.25 4.51
N VAL A 167 -1.10 -20.30 3.94
CA VAL A 167 -1.69 -20.40 2.60
C VAL A 167 -1.21 -19.23 1.75
N GLY A 168 -0.53 -19.52 0.64
CA GLY A 168 -0.03 -18.47 -0.24
C GLY A 168 0.72 -18.93 -1.48
N ALA A 169 1.20 -18.02 -2.31
CA ALA A 169 2.05 -18.39 -3.45
C ALA A 169 3.38 -18.98 -2.97
N VAL A 170 3.97 -18.37 -1.93
CA VAL A 170 5.09 -18.91 -1.16
C VAL A 170 4.60 -19.10 0.28
N ALA A 171 4.55 -20.34 0.75
CA ALA A 171 4.02 -20.71 2.06
C ALA A 171 5.08 -21.46 2.88
N VAL A 172 5.33 -20.99 4.09
CA VAL A 172 6.22 -21.65 5.06
C VAL A 172 5.43 -21.91 6.35
N GLY A 173 5.28 -23.16 6.76
CA GLY A 173 4.55 -23.43 8.01
C GLY A 173 4.49 -24.87 8.45
N LEU A 174 3.76 -25.16 9.52
CA LEU A 174 3.50 -26.55 9.92
C LEU A 174 2.63 -27.23 8.86
N PHE A 175 1.56 -26.54 8.45
CA PHE A 175 0.72 -26.86 7.30
C PHE A 175 0.90 -25.77 6.25
N ALA A 176 1.53 -26.09 5.12
CA ALA A 176 1.81 -25.15 4.05
C ALA A 176 1.02 -25.51 2.79
N VAL A 177 0.24 -24.57 2.26
CA VAL A 177 -0.50 -24.73 1.00
C VAL A 177 -0.10 -23.62 0.03
N GLY A 178 0.41 -23.95 -1.14
CA GLY A 178 0.87 -22.92 -2.05
C GLY A 178 1.49 -23.34 -3.37
N GLY A 179 2.00 -22.36 -4.13
CA GLY A 179 2.81 -22.65 -5.33
C GLY A 179 4.14 -23.28 -4.94
N VAL A 180 4.85 -22.62 -4.02
CA VAL A 180 6.02 -23.13 -3.30
C VAL A 180 5.63 -23.29 -1.83
N ALA A 181 5.60 -24.52 -1.33
CA ALA A 181 5.16 -24.84 0.02
C ALA A 181 6.26 -25.59 0.78
N VAL A 182 6.65 -25.07 1.95
CA VAL A 182 7.67 -25.67 2.82
C VAL A 182 7.08 -25.90 4.20
N GLY A 183 7.10 -27.14 4.71
CA GLY A 183 6.53 -27.42 6.02
C GLY A 183 6.71 -28.82 6.60
N LEU A 184 5.91 -29.16 7.61
CA LEU A 184 5.78 -30.55 8.08
C LEU A 184 4.83 -31.33 7.18
N PHE A 185 3.75 -30.66 6.78
CA PHE A 185 2.75 -31.12 5.81
C PHE A 185 2.63 -30.03 4.73
N SER A 186 2.86 -30.38 3.47
CA SER A 186 2.84 -29.41 2.38
C SER A 186 2.01 -29.89 1.19
N ILE A 187 1.19 -29.00 0.64
CA ILE A 187 0.40 -29.21 -0.57
C ILE A 187 0.73 -28.08 -1.55
N GLY A 188 1.21 -28.39 -2.75
CA GLY A 188 1.56 -27.32 -3.68
C GLY A 188 2.12 -27.74 -5.03
N GLY A 189 2.56 -26.77 -5.84
CA GLY A 189 3.26 -27.07 -7.09
C GLY A 189 4.65 -27.65 -6.82
N CYS A 190 5.41 -26.98 -5.95
CA CYS A 190 6.66 -27.44 -5.38
C CYS A 190 6.48 -27.57 -3.86
N ALA A 191 6.36 -28.81 -3.39
CA ALA A 191 6.04 -29.17 -2.02
C ALA A 191 7.26 -29.84 -1.36
N ILE A 192 7.82 -29.18 -0.34
CA ILE A 192 8.94 -29.69 0.45
C ILE A 192 8.45 -29.87 1.89
N ALA A 193 8.34 -31.12 2.33
CA ALA A 193 7.91 -31.43 3.67
C ALA A 193 8.74 -32.51 4.35
N GLN A 194 8.75 -32.51 5.68
CA GLN A 194 9.36 -33.59 6.45
C GLN A 194 8.50 -34.86 6.42
N TYR A 195 7.18 -34.73 6.59
CA TYR A 195 6.27 -35.88 6.66
C TYR A 195 5.57 -36.15 5.33
N ILE A 196 4.58 -35.34 4.97
CA ILE A 196 3.76 -35.57 3.78
C ILE A 196 3.89 -34.37 2.83
N ALA A 197 4.32 -34.65 1.61
CA ALA A 197 4.36 -33.70 0.50
C ALA A 197 3.45 -34.17 -0.63
N TYR A 198 2.52 -33.30 -1.06
CA TYR A 198 1.65 -33.54 -2.21
C TYR A 198 1.83 -32.41 -3.23
N GLY A 199 2.16 -32.74 -4.48
CA GLY A 199 2.39 -31.72 -5.50
C GLY A 199 2.98 -32.22 -6.81
N GLY A 200 3.16 -31.32 -7.78
CA GLY A 200 3.85 -31.66 -9.03
C GLY A 200 5.31 -32.09 -8.77
N TYR A 201 6.02 -31.33 -7.95
CA TYR A 201 7.27 -31.75 -7.30
C TYR A 201 7.01 -31.94 -5.81
N ALA A 202 7.25 -33.15 -5.29
CA ALA A 202 7.01 -33.50 -3.90
C ALA A 202 8.26 -34.13 -3.26
N GLN A 203 8.78 -33.51 -2.21
CA GLN A 203 9.89 -34.03 -1.42
C GLN A 203 9.46 -34.22 0.03
N GLY A 204 9.58 -35.44 0.56
CA GLY A 204 9.28 -35.74 1.96
C GLY A 204 9.30 -37.22 2.29
N MET A 205 9.00 -37.60 3.54
CA MET A 205 8.95 -39.02 3.91
C MET A 205 7.91 -39.79 3.07
N PHE A 206 6.73 -39.19 2.91
CA PHE A 206 5.68 -39.59 1.97
C PHE A 206 5.58 -38.51 0.89
N ALA A 207 5.94 -38.85 -0.35
CA ALA A 207 5.92 -37.95 -1.48
C ALA A 207 4.90 -38.43 -2.53
N ILE A 208 3.89 -37.62 -2.82
CA ILE A 208 2.83 -37.93 -3.78
C ILE A 208 2.85 -36.86 -4.87
N GLY A 209 3.05 -37.25 -6.12
CA GLY A 209 3.24 -36.29 -7.20
C GLY A 209 3.75 -36.87 -8.50
N ASP A 210 4.02 -35.98 -9.46
CA ASP A 210 4.60 -36.37 -10.76
C ASP A 210 6.09 -36.67 -10.57
N VAL A 211 6.81 -35.76 -9.91
CA VAL A 211 8.22 -35.87 -9.55
C VAL A 211 8.37 -35.97 -8.04
N THR A 212 8.77 -37.13 -7.55
CA THR A 212 8.80 -37.45 -6.12
C THR A 212 10.21 -37.74 -5.61
N ALA A 213 10.49 -37.33 -4.37
CA ALA A 213 11.74 -37.62 -3.68
C ALA A 213 11.44 -37.94 -2.21
N GLY A 214 11.39 -39.22 -1.87
CA GLY A 214 10.99 -39.68 -0.54
C GLY A 214 11.34 -41.13 -0.23
N GLN A 215 11.08 -41.55 1.01
CA GLN A 215 11.20 -42.98 1.39
C GLN A 215 10.05 -43.80 0.83
N TYR A 216 8.85 -43.24 0.90
CA TYR A 216 7.63 -43.77 0.31
C TYR A 216 7.15 -42.75 -0.71
N PHE A 217 6.98 -43.18 -1.95
CA PHE A 217 6.56 -42.30 -3.02
C PHE A 217 5.55 -42.96 -3.94
N TRP A 218 4.65 -42.14 -4.48
CA TRP A 218 3.64 -42.56 -5.42
C TRP A 218 3.61 -41.60 -6.61
N HIS A 219 3.78 -42.15 -7.81
CA HIS A 219 3.59 -41.43 -9.06
C HIS A 219 2.12 -41.49 -9.45
N VAL A 220 1.50 -40.32 -9.62
CA VAL A 220 0.06 -40.23 -9.90
C VAL A 220 -0.29 -40.91 -11.24
N ASP A 221 0.61 -40.89 -12.22
CA ASP A 221 0.44 -41.48 -13.55
C ASP A 221 0.42 -43.02 -13.56
N GLU A 222 0.95 -43.68 -12.52
CA GLU A 222 1.05 -45.14 -12.46
C GLU A 222 -0.25 -45.82 -11.99
N TRP A 223 -1.22 -45.02 -11.53
CA TRP A 223 -2.42 -45.53 -10.88
C TRP A 223 -3.66 -45.42 -11.77
N PRO A 224 -4.43 -46.52 -11.95
CA PRO A 224 -5.57 -46.54 -12.85
C PRO A 224 -6.76 -45.70 -12.35
N ASP A 225 -6.95 -45.64 -11.02
CA ASP A 225 -8.03 -44.90 -10.37
C ASP A 225 -7.54 -44.21 -9.09
N PHE A 226 -7.99 -42.98 -8.88
CA PHE A 226 -7.65 -42.19 -7.68
C PHE A 226 -8.11 -42.83 -6.36
N ILE A 227 -9.18 -43.63 -6.40
CA ILE A 227 -9.71 -44.33 -5.23
C ILE A 227 -8.76 -45.44 -4.76
N ALA A 228 -8.13 -46.15 -5.71
CA ALA A 228 -7.16 -47.20 -5.39
C ALA A 228 -5.89 -46.60 -4.79
N LEU A 229 -5.38 -45.51 -5.39
CA LEU A 229 -4.23 -44.75 -4.90
C LEU A 229 -4.48 -44.25 -3.46
N ARG A 230 -5.65 -43.68 -3.21
CA ARG A 230 -6.07 -43.23 -1.87
C ARG A 230 -6.02 -44.36 -0.84
N GLY A 231 -6.56 -45.53 -1.21
CA GLY A 231 -6.60 -46.70 -0.32
C GLY A 231 -5.20 -47.12 0.11
N GLU A 232 -4.27 -47.23 -0.83
CA GLU A 232 -2.89 -47.62 -0.53
C GLU A 232 -2.12 -46.58 0.28
N ILE A 233 -2.28 -45.29 -0.05
CA ILE A 233 -1.70 -44.19 0.73
C ILE A 233 -2.19 -44.27 2.18
N TYR A 234 -3.50 -44.44 2.37
CA TYR A 234 -4.11 -44.52 3.70
C TYR A 234 -3.55 -45.71 4.51
N GLU A 235 -3.52 -46.91 3.92
CA GLU A 235 -3.00 -48.09 4.59
C GLU A 235 -1.52 -47.94 4.95
N THR A 236 -0.72 -47.37 4.05
CA THR A 236 0.71 -47.16 4.26
C THR A 236 0.97 -46.15 5.37
N ILE A 237 0.26 -45.01 5.37
CA ILE A 237 0.43 -43.99 6.41
C ILE A 237 0.03 -44.54 7.78
N VAL A 238 -1.11 -45.24 7.87
CA VAL A 238 -1.57 -45.82 9.15
C VAL A 238 -0.61 -46.91 9.65
N ARG A 239 -0.02 -47.70 8.74
CA ARG A 239 0.97 -48.73 9.08
C ARG A 239 2.27 -48.13 9.64
N VAL A 240 2.73 -47.03 9.07
CA VAL A 240 4.02 -46.40 9.43
C VAL A 240 3.86 -45.40 10.58
N MET A 241 2.72 -44.72 10.68
CA MET A 241 2.40 -43.72 11.70
C MET A 241 1.04 -44.02 12.35
N PRO A 242 0.98 -44.97 13.29
CA PRO A 242 -0.29 -45.36 13.93
C PRO A 242 -0.91 -44.25 14.78
N ASP A 243 -0.10 -43.31 15.29
CA ASP A 243 -0.54 -42.21 16.16
C ASP A 243 -0.89 -40.92 15.38
N ILE A 244 -0.93 -40.96 14.05
CA ILE A 244 -1.18 -39.74 13.26
C ILE A 244 -2.61 -39.21 13.50
N PRO A 245 -2.80 -37.89 13.69
CA PRO A 245 -4.12 -37.32 13.88
C PRO A 245 -5.06 -37.62 12.69
N ARG A 246 -6.27 -38.11 12.98
CA ARG A 246 -7.26 -38.49 11.94
C ARG A 246 -7.62 -37.38 10.95
N PHE A 247 -7.51 -36.11 11.36
CA PHE A 247 -7.81 -35.00 10.45
C PHE A 247 -6.76 -34.87 9.33
N ILE A 248 -5.49 -35.22 9.59
CA ILE A 248 -4.41 -35.20 8.60
C ILE A 248 -4.68 -36.28 7.55
N LEU A 249 -5.07 -37.48 8.00
CA LEU A 249 -5.47 -38.57 7.10
C LEU A 249 -6.64 -38.15 6.19
N HIS A 250 -7.63 -37.43 6.72
CA HIS A 250 -8.75 -36.94 5.90
C HIS A 250 -8.32 -35.90 4.86
N ILE A 251 -7.45 -34.96 5.22
CA ILE A 251 -6.95 -33.95 4.27
C ILE A 251 -6.23 -34.64 3.11
N PHE A 252 -5.29 -35.53 3.40
CA PHE A 252 -4.47 -36.17 2.36
C PHE A 252 -5.14 -37.37 1.67
N SER A 253 -6.26 -37.86 2.19
CA SER A 253 -7.10 -38.83 1.46
C SER A 253 -8.19 -38.16 0.62
N LEU A 254 -8.69 -36.96 0.97
CA LEU A 254 -9.77 -36.28 0.24
C LEU A 254 -9.30 -35.32 -0.86
N THR A 255 -8.06 -34.85 -0.80
CA THR A 255 -7.45 -33.99 -1.84
C THR A 255 -6.88 -34.85 -2.94
#